data_AF-A0A7V2S5D3-F1
#
_entry.id   AF-A0A7V2S5D3-F1
#
_cell.length_a   1.000
_cell.length_b   1.000
_cell.length_c   1.000
_cell.angle_alpha   90.00
_cell.angle_beta   90.00
_cell.angle_gamma   90.00
#
_symmetry.space_group_name_H-M   'P 1'
#
loop_
_entity.id
_entity.type
_entity.pdbx_description
1 polymer ?
#
loop_
_entity_poly.entity_id
_entity_poly.type
_entity_poly.pdbx_seq_one_letter_code
_entity_poly.pdbx_strand_id
1 'polypeptide(L)'
;METIMQIPKIKEPKRLSKRIQWLRDYYFSGTGRKWNNEFTAWTTGTPWDIQYDEMTYYIVPETYPFLETFKSSMKQAARKVETPDDFFQWSLPERRAWFVKETMVNHVPQELLPGDLIAGARFNLMTSMCWTEQETKAVNKRI
;
A
#
# COMPACT_ATOMS: atom_id res chain seq x y z
N MET A 1 -50.54 1.68 15.12
CA MET A 1 -49.64 2.85 15.05
C MET A 1 -48.22 2.31 15.12
N GLU A 2 -47.57 2.15 13.98
CA GLU A 2 -46.16 1.77 13.94
C GLU A 2 -45.31 2.99 14.28
N THR A 3 -44.56 2.88 15.36
CA THR A 3 -43.58 3.90 15.77
C THR A 3 -42.40 3.82 14.81
N ILE A 4 -42.34 4.72 13.83
CA ILE A 4 -41.15 4.90 13.00
C ILE A 4 -40.03 5.36 13.95
N MET A 5 -39.05 4.49 14.22
CA MET A 5 -37.82 4.87 14.90
C MET A 5 -37.16 6.00 14.10
N GLN A 6 -37.19 7.23 14.63
CA GLN A 6 -36.38 8.32 14.09
C GLN A 6 -34.90 7.93 14.25
N ILE A 7 -34.25 7.60 13.14
CA ILE A 7 -32.81 7.38 13.12
C ILE A 7 -32.14 8.73 13.43
N PRO A 8 -31.34 8.83 14.51
CA PRO A 8 -30.65 10.07 14.84
C PRO A 8 -29.77 10.51 13.67
N LYS A 9 -29.85 11.79 13.29
CA LYS A 9 -28.99 12.33 12.23
C LYS A 9 -27.52 12.20 12.65
N ILE A 10 -26.68 11.66 11.77
CA ILE A 10 -25.23 11.58 11.99
C ILE A 10 -24.69 13.00 12.17
N LYS A 11 -23.84 13.19 13.19
CA LYS A 11 -23.20 14.47 13.47
C LYS A 11 -22.33 14.90 12.29
N GLU A 12 -22.60 16.08 11.76
CA GLU A 12 -21.82 16.70 10.68
C GLU A 12 -20.85 17.75 11.24
N PRO A 13 -19.65 17.90 10.64
CA PRO A 13 -18.74 18.99 10.99
C PRO A 13 -19.39 20.35 10.68
N LYS A 14 -19.11 21.35 11.52
CA LYS A 14 -19.60 22.73 11.35
C LYS A 14 -18.43 23.69 11.25
N ARG A 15 -18.63 24.82 10.58
CA ARG A 15 -17.66 25.93 10.46
C ARG A 15 -16.31 25.50 9.84
N LEU A 16 -16.34 24.59 8.87
CA LEU A 16 -15.14 24.25 8.10
C LEU A 16 -14.68 25.46 7.28
N SER A 17 -13.38 25.69 7.23
CA SER A 17 -12.82 26.65 6.28
C SER A 17 -13.07 26.15 4.85
N LYS A 18 -13.10 27.05 3.87
CA LYS A 18 -13.32 26.69 2.46
C LYS A 18 -12.37 25.59 1.97
N ARG A 19 -11.10 25.63 2.42
CA ARG A 19 -10.08 24.61 2.11
C ARG A 19 -10.43 23.23 2.66
N ILE A 20 -10.81 23.15 3.94
CA ILE A 20 -11.14 21.88 4.59
C ILE A 20 -12.46 21.32 4.05
N GLN A 21 -13.44 22.18 3.76
CA GLN A 21 -14.68 21.77 3.11
C GLN A 21 -14.38 21.12 1.75
N TRP A 22 -13.54 21.76 0.92
CA TRP A 22 -13.15 21.20 -0.38
C TRP A 22 -12.43 19.84 -0.25
N LEU A 23 -11.43 19.71 0.63
CA LEU A 23 -10.71 18.45 0.82
C LEU A 23 -11.64 17.32 1.27
N ARG A 24 -12.58 17.64 2.17
CA ARG A 24 -13.59 16.70 2.65
C ARG A 24 -14.52 16.27 1.51
N ASP A 25 -15.08 17.21 0.77
CA ASP A 25 -16.00 16.90 -0.33
C ASP A 25 -15.30 16.13 -1.45
N TYR A 26 -14.03 16.47 -1.72
CA TYR A 26 -13.17 15.70 -2.61
C TYR A 26 -13.03 14.26 -2.12
N TYR A 27 -12.64 14.03 -0.86
CA TYR A 27 -12.53 12.69 -0.27
C TYR A 27 -13.80 11.84 -0.43
N PHE A 28 -14.97 12.44 -0.20
CA PHE A 28 -16.27 11.75 -0.30
C PHE A 28 -16.84 11.65 -1.72
N SER A 29 -16.17 12.18 -2.75
CA SER A 29 -16.57 11.93 -4.14
C SER A 29 -16.30 10.50 -4.62
N GLY A 30 -15.69 9.66 -3.77
CA GLY A 30 -15.59 8.21 -3.98
C GLY A 30 -14.75 7.87 -5.20
N THR A 31 -15.34 7.12 -6.14
CA THR A 31 -14.74 6.72 -7.43
C THR A 31 -14.71 7.86 -8.45
N GLY A 32 -15.42 8.96 -8.21
CA GLY A 32 -15.35 10.17 -9.03
C GLY A 32 -14.07 10.98 -8.83
N ARG A 33 -13.24 10.62 -7.85
CA ARG A 33 -11.94 11.26 -7.63
C ARG A 33 -10.96 10.86 -8.72
N LYS A 34 -10.24 11.86 -9.24
CA LYS A 34 -9.08 11.62 -10.11
C LYS A 34 -7.89 11.01 -9.37
N TRP A 35 -7.79 11.24 -8.07
CA TRP A 35 -6.69 10.77 -7.23
C TRP A 35 -7.23 9.85 -6.12
N ASN A 36 -6.51 8.75 -5.86
CA ASN A 36 -6.80 7.82 -4.79
C ASN A 36 -5.49 7.29 -4.16
N ASN A 37 -5.58 6.81 -2.92
CA ASN A 37 -4.47 6.16 -2.24
C ASN A 37 -4.49 4.66 -2.53
N GLU A 38 -4.06 4.28 -3.73
CA GLU A 38 -3.89 2.88 -4.13
C GLU A 38 -2.57 2.29 -3.63
N PHE A 39 -2.58 0.97 -3.39
CA PHE A 39 -1.35 0.21 -3.20
C PHE A 39 -0.48 0.26 -4.45
N THR A 40 0.81 0.44 -4.26
CA THR A 40 1.80 0.27 -5.33
C THR A 40 2.70 -0.90 -5.00
N ALA A 41 2.93 -1.77 -5.98
CA ALA A 41 3.76 -2.97 -5.83
C ALA A 41 5.05 -2.84 -6.62
N TRP A 42 6.17 -3.28 -6.04
CA TRP A 42 7.51 -3.11 -6.60
C TRP A 42 8.36 -4.37 -6.41
N THR A 43 9.01 -4.81 -7.48
CA THR A 43 9.73 -6.10 -7.55
C THR A 43 11.18 -5.91 -7.98
N THR A 44 12.06 -6.78 -7.51
CA THR A 44 13.43 -6.95 -8.05
C THR A 44 13.40 -7.55 -9.46
N GLY A 45 12.28 -8.14 -9.86
CA GLY A 45 12.13 -8.87 -11.11
C GLY A 45 12.62 -10.32 -11.06
N THR A 46 13.11 -10.79 -9.91
CA THR A 46 13.52 -12.19 -9.77
C THR A 46 12.30 -13.13 -9.75
N PRO A 47 12.38 -14.35 -10.32
CA PRO A 47 11.23 -15.26 -10.40
C PRO A 47 10.64 -15.66 -9.04
N TRP A 48 11.48 -15.71 -8.00
CA TRP A 48 11.10 -16.08 -6.63
C TRP A 48 10.68 -14.89 -5.76
N ASP A 49 10.60 -13.68 -6.31
CA ASP A 49 10.27 -12.49 -5.51
C ASP A 49 8.83 -12.54 -4.98
N ILE A 50 8.66 -11.96 -3.80
CA ILE A 50 7.39 -11.83 -3.04
C ILE A 50 7.31 -10.39 -2.54
N GLN A 51 6.17 -9.72 -2.71
CA GLN A 51 5.95 -8.33 -2.25
C GLN A 51 4.98 -8.24 -1.07
N TYR A 52 4.20 -9.30 -0.85
CA TYR A 52 3.14 -9.33 0.14
C TYR A 52 3.53 -10.24 1.30
N ASP A 53 3.68 -9.66 2.48
CA ASP A 53 3.90 -10.39 3.73
C ASP A 53 2.57 -10.59 4.45
N GLU A 54 2.02 -11.80 4.33
CA GLU A 54 0.75 -12.20 4.91
C GLU A 54 0.71 -11.97 6.43
N MET A 55 1.85 -12.15 7.12
CA MET A 55 1.96 -12.00 8.58
C MET A 55 1.68 -10.58 9.06
N THR A 56 1.83 -9.58 8.17
CA THR A 56 1.54 -8.18 8.51
C THR A 56 0.05 -7.82 8.46
N TYR A 57 -0.80 -8.71 7.94
CA TYR A 57 -2.24 -8.46 7.74
C TYR A 57 -3.17 -9.35 8.58
N TYR A 58 -2.65 -10.01 9.63
CA TYR A 58 -3.44 -10.87 10.55
C TYR A 58 -4.46 -10.14 11.45
N ILE A 59 -4.68 -8.83 11.23
CA ILE A 59 -5.64 -8.05 12.03
C ILE A 59 -7.09 -8.18 11.54
N VAL A 60 -7.31 -8.64 10.31
CA VAL A 60 -8.66 -8.79 9.70
C VAL A 60 -8.84 -10.24 9.22
N PRO A 61 -9.39 -11.14 10.05
CA PRO A 61 -9.55 -12.57 9.73
C PRO A 61 -10.31 -12.85 8.42
N GLU A 62 -11.21 -11.97 8.03
CA GLU A 62 -11.98 -12.05 6.78
C GLU A 62 -11.09 -12.03 5.54
N THR A 63 -9.85 -11.55 5.66
CA THR A 63 -8.86 -11.52 4.57
C THR A 63 -8.12 -12.84 4.38
N TYR A 64 -8.14 -13.75 5.35
CA TYR A 64 -7.30 -14.96 5.35
C TYR A 64 -7.56 -15.88 4.16
N PRO A 65 -8.83 -16.13 3.74
CA PRO A 65 -9.10 -16.93 2.55
C PRO A 65 -8.52 -16.34 1.25
N PHE A 66 -8.11 -15.06 1.26
CA PHE A 66 -7.66 -14.32 0.09
C PHE A 66 -6.16 -14.01 0.10
N LEU A 67 -5.40 -14.41 1.12
CA LEU A 67 -3.97 -14.06 1.25
C LEU A 67 -3.15 -14.47 0.02
N GLU A 68 -3.30 -15.71 -0.45
CA GLU A 68 -2.64 -16.17 -1.68
C GLU A 68 -3.10 -15.41 -2.94
N THR A 69 -4.37 -14.98 -2.97
CA THR A 69 -4.88 -14.12 -4.05
C THR A 69 -4.22 -12.74 -4.00
N PHE A 70 -4.05 -12.15 -2.82
CA PHE A 70 -3.39 -10.85 -2.64
C PHE A 70 -1.91 -10.92 -2.99
N LYS A 71 -1.21 -11.95 -2.53
CA LYS A 71 0.18 -12.19 -2.90
C LYS A 71 0.36 -12.32 -4.42
N SER A 72 -0.51 -13.09 -5.06
CA SER A 72 -0.50 -13.27 -6.52
C SER A 72 -0.85 -11.98 -7.27
N SER A 73 -1.80 -11.18 -6.78
CA SER A 73 -2.19 -9.92 -7.42
C SER A 73 -1.11 -8.85 -7.27
N MET A 74 -0.47 -8.75 -6.10
CA MET A 74 0.65 -7.85 -5.88
C MET A 74 1.83 -8.19 -6.78
N LYS A 75 2.16 -9.48 -6.95
CA LYS A 75 3.21 -9.92 -7.88
C LYS A 75 2.90 -9.54 -9.32
N GLN A 76 1.66 -9.69 -9.76
CA GLN A 76 1.23 -9.31 -11.13
C GLN A 76 1.24 -7.80 -11.35
N ALA A 77 0.89 -7.01 -10.34
CA ALA A 77 0.89 -5.55 -10.40
C ALA A 77 2.28 -4.93 -10.16
N ALA A 78 3.28 -5.73 -9.78
CA ALA A 78 4.57 -5.23 -9.35
C ALA A 78 5.39 -4.65 -10.51
N ARG A 79 5.88 -3.44 -10.32
CA ARG A 79 6.78 -2.76 -11.25
C ARG A 79 8.24 -3.05 -10.88
N LYS A 80 9.07 -3.36 -11.87
CA LYS A 80 10.47 -3.68 -11.64
C LYS A 80 11.26 -2.42 -11.20
N VAL A 81 12.09 -2.58 -10.18
CA VAL A 81 13.15 -1.65 -9.77
C VAL A 81 14.48 -2.35 -10.05
N GLU A 82 15.36 -1.71 -10.81
CA GLU A 82 16.69 -2.26 -11.10
C GLU A 82 17.53 -2.29 -9.82
N THR A 83 18.17 -3.41 -9.56
CA THR A 83 19.02 -3.61 -8.37
C THR A 83 20.50 -3.58 -8.75
N PRO A 84 21.40 -3.16 -7.84
CA PRO A 84 22.85 -3.30 -8.02
C PRO A 84 23.27 -4.73 -8.30
N ASP A 85 24.37 -4.92 -9.02
CA ASP A 85 24.85 -6.26 -9.40
C ASP A 85 25.20 -7.14 -8.19
N ASP A 86 25.69 -6.52 -7.11
CA ASP A 86 26.07 -7.18 -5.86
C ASP A 86 24.93 -7.21 -4.82
N PHE A 87 23.71 -6.79 -5.20
CA PHE A 87 22.59 -6.60 -4.28
C PHE A 87 22.32 -7.81 -3.37
N PHE A 88 22.36 -9.03 -3.91
CA PHE A 88 22.12 -10.26 -3.16
C PHE A 88 23.29 -10.73 -2.28
N GLN A 89 24.44 -10.06 -2.34
CA GLN A 89 25.58 -10.29 -1.44
C GLN A 89 25.42 -9.53 -0.12
N TRP A 90 24.57 -8.50 -0.09
CA TRP A 90 24.33 -7.70 1.11
C TRP A 90 23.44 -8.43 2.12
N SER A 91 23.51 -7.99 3.38
CA SER A 91 22.60 -8.49 4.40
C SER A 91 21.14 -8.16 4.05
N LEU A 92 20.19 -8.98 4.52
CA LEU A 92 18.76 -8.72 4.27
C LEU A 92 18.30 -7.32 4.74
N PRO A 93 18.72 -6.80 5.92
CA PRO A 93 18.38 -5.43 6.32
C PRO A 93 18.88 -4.37 5.33
N GLU A 94 20.10 -4.51 4.81
CA GLU A 94 20.66 -3.58 3.82
C GLU A 94 19.86 -3.62 2.52
N ARG A 95 19.56 -4.83 2.01
CA ARG A 95 18.73 -5.02 0.81
C ARG A 95 17.38 -4.34 0.94
N ARG A 96 16.67 -4.57 2.06
CA ARG A 96 15.35 -3.98 2.31
C ARG A 96 15.41 -2.46 2.45
N ALA A 97 16.37 -1.95 3.22
CA ALA A 97 16.53 -0.51 3.43
C ALA A 97 16.83 0.21 2.11
N TRP A 98 17.75 -0.35 1.32
CA TRP A 98 18.08 0.18 0.01
C TRP A 98 16.87 0.15 -0.93
N PHE A 99 16.17 -0.99 -1.04
CA PHE A 99 15.06 -1.15 -1.99
C PHE A 99 13.88 -0.23 -1.66
N VAL A 100 13.54 -0.08 -0.37
CA VAL A 100 12.49 0.86 0.07
C VAL A 100 12.89 2.30 -0.24
N LYS A 101 14.14 2.69 0.06
CA LYS A 101 14.65 4.03 -0.24
C LYS A 101 14.58 4.31 -1.75
N GLU A 102 15.15 3.42 -2.55
CA GLU A 102 15.18 3.56 -4.01
C GLU A 102 13.78 3.71 -4.57
N THR A 103 12.88 2.80 -4.18
CA THR A 103 11.48 2.83 -4.60
C THR A 103 10.79 4.15 -4.21
N MET A 104 10.90 4.55 -2.94
CA MET A 104 10.22 5.75 -2.45
C MET A 104 10.74 7.04 -3.08
N VAL A 105 12.05 7.15 -3.30
CA VAL A 105 12.68 8.38 -3.78
C VAL A 105 12.55 8.52 -5.30
N ASN A 106 12.78 7.43 -6.05
CA ASN A 106 12.95 7.50 -7.50
C ASN A 106 11.77 6.95 -8.30
N HIS A 107 10.83 6.22 -7.67
CA HIS A 107 9.76 5.53 -8.41
C HIS A 107 8.33 5.89 -7.96
N VAL A 108 8.12 6.17 -6.67
CA VAL A 108 6.78 6.55 -6.17
C VAL A 108 6.40 7.95 -6.66
N PRO A 109 5.21 8.14 -7.26
CA PRO A 109 4.76 9.45 -7.69
C PRO A 109 4.69 10.47 -6.55
N GLN A 110 5.28 11.63 -6.77
CA GLN A 110 5.24 12.76 -5.85
C GLN A 110 4.03 13.63 -6.20
N GLU A 111 2.94 13.45 -5.45
CA GLU A 111 1.68 14.16 -5.69
C GLU A 111 1.29 15.01 -4.47
N LEU A 112 0.82 16.22 -4.73
CA LEU A 112 0.22 17.10 -3.71
C LEU A 112 -1.21 17.42 -4.12
N LEU A 113 -2.16 17.19 -3.23
CA LEU A 113 -3.55 17.53 -3.47
C LEU A 113 -3.75 19.06 -3.46
N PRO A 114 -4.56 19.61 -4.38
CA PRO A 114 -4.84 21.05 -4.39
C PRO A 114 -5.37 21.56 -3.05
N GLY A 115 -4.70 22.56 -2.48
CA GLY A 115 -5.10 23.12 -1.19
C GLY A 115 -4.85 22.20 0.02
N ASP A 116 -4.17 21.07 -0.15
CA ASP A 116 -3.65 20.33 0.98
C ASP A 116 -2.41 21.03 1.54
N LEU A 117 -2.27 20.98 2.87
CA LEU A 117 -1.11 21.53 3.57
C LEU A 117 -0.16 20.42 4.04
N ILE A 118 -0.58 19.17 3.90
CA ILE A 118 0.19 17.99 4.27
C ILE A 118 0.69 17.35 2.98
N ALA A 119 2.01 17.13 2.91
CA ALA A 119 2.63 16.39 1.83
C ALA A 119 2.61 14.89 2.12
N GLY A 120 2.51 14.09 1.06
CA GLY A 120 2.57 12.64 1.15
C GLY A 120 1.20 12.00 1.19
N ALA A 121 0.85 11.31 0.11
CA ALA A 121 -0.45 10.68 -0.04
C ALA A 121 -0.39 9.23 -0.56
N ARG A 122 0.79 8.79 -1.05
CA ARG A 122 1.08 7.44 -1.57
C ARG A 122 1.98 6.67 -0.59
N PHE A 123 1.43 6.25 0.54
CA PHE A 123 2.17 5.53 1.58
C PHE A 123 1.93 4.02 1.61
N ASN A 124 0.96 3.53 0.84
CA ASN A 124 0.64 2.11 0.71
C ASN A 124 1.63 1.41 -0.23
N LEU A 125 2.84 1.19 0.27
CA LEU A 125 3.96 0.66 -0.50
C LEU A 125 4.15 -0.84 -0.23
N MET A 126 4.01 -1.66 -1.28
CA MET A 126 4.33 -3.09 -1.27
C MET A 126 5.65 -3.30 -2.01
N THR A 127 6.74 -3.47 -1.26
CA THR A 127 8.06 -3.73 -1.84
C THR A 127 8.41 -5.20 -1.79
N SER A 128 9.31 -5.63 -2.68
CA SER A 128 10.02 -6.90 -2.57
C SER A 128 10.46 -7.17 -1.13
N MET A 129 10.28 -8.43 -0.69
CA MET A 129 10.85 -8.93 0.56
C MET A 129 12.39 -9.02 0.48
N CYS A 130 12.94 -8.83 -0.73
CA CYS A 130 14.36 -8.79 -1.05
C CYS A 130 15.10 -10.09 -0.73
N TRP A 131 14.37 -11.21 -0.70
CA TRP A 131 14.94 -12.52 -0.41
C TRP A 131 15.71 -13.09 -1.60
N THR A 132 16.77 -13.83 -1.28
CA THR A 132 17.39 -14.78 -2.19
C THR A 132 16.43 -15.95 -2.45
N GLU A 133 16.69 -16.71 -3.51
CA GLU A 133 15.89 -17.90 -3.81
C GLU A 133 15.89 -18.90 -2.63
N GLN A 134 17.03 -19.04 -1.94
CA GLN A 134 17.16 -19.93 -0.78
C GLN A 134 16.33 -19.45 0.42
N GLU A 135 16.36 -18.14 0.72
CA GLU A 135 15.53 -17.53 1.76
C GLU A 135 14.04 -17.71 1.45
N THR A 136 13.61 -17.43 0.21
CA THR A 136 12.21 -17.65 -0.22
C THR A 136 11.79 -19.11 -0.03
N LYS A 137 12.62 -20.07 -0.46
CA LYS A 137 12.34 -21.51 -0.27
C LYS A 137 12.25 -21.88 1.21
N ALA A 138 13.08 -21.29 2.07
CA ALA A 138 13.06 -21.56 3.49
C ALA A 138 11.78 -21.03 4.16
N VAL A 139 11.31 -19.84 3.77
CA VAL A 139 10.05 -19.26 4.28
C VAL A 139 8.85 -20.07 3.81
N ASN A 140 8.77 -20.39 2.51
CA ASN A 140 7.65 -21.16 1.94
C ASN A 140 7.54 -22.60 2.47
N LYS A 141 8.53 -23.12 3.21
CA LYS A 141 8.44 -24.40 3.91
C LYS A 141 7.80 -24.29 5.30
N ARG A 142 7.73 -23.08 5.86
CA ARG A 142 7.19 -22.80 7.20
C ARG A 142 5.73 -22.38 7.17
N ILE A 143 5.27 -21.94 6.02
CA ILE A 143 3.88 -21.58 5.69
C ILE A 143 3.27 -22.80 5.00
#